data_AF-A0A6M3XX20-F1
#
_entry.id   AF-A0A6M3XX20-F1
#
_cell.length_a   1.000
_cell.length_b   1.000
_cell.length_c   1.000
_cell.angle_alpha   90.00
_cell.angle_beta   90.00
_cell.angle_gamma   90.00
#
_symmetry.space_group_name_H-M   'P 1'
#
loop_
_entity.id
_entity.type
_entity.pdbx_description
1 polymer ?
#
loop_
_entity_poly.entity_id
_entity_poly.type
_entity_poly.pdbx_seq_one_letter_code
_entity_poly.pdbx_strand_id
1 'polypeptide(L)'
;STPEPIVILAEYMAWGSGSHLAIGAMSMGSGAIAAVRVAMRHSPYCGYGVDHYRRVKESKPEGVFLGILDRQEALRTRVQPEDATDA
;
A
#
# COMPACT_ATOMS: atom_id res chain seq x y z
N SER A 1 -7.10 17.36 -18.72
CA SER A 1 -7.75 16.10 -18.35
C SER A 1 -7.54 15.86 -16.88
N THR A 2 -8.53 15.31 -16.18
CA THR A 2 -8.34 14.83 -14.80
C THR A 2 -7.50 13.54 -14.87
N PRO A 3 -6.42 13.40 -14.09
CA PRO A 3 -5.64 12.16 -14.11
C PRO A 3 -6.49 11.02 -13.54
N GLU A 4 -6.53 9.90 -14.25
CA GLU A 4 -7.16 8.67 -13.76
C GLU A 4 -6.21 7.98 -12.76
N PRO A 5 -6.72 7.54 -11.58
CA PRO A 5 -5.91 6.83 -10.61
C PRO A 5 -5.51 5.45 -11.13
N ILE A 6 -4.24 5.09 -10.95
CA ILE A 6 -3.69 3.78 -11.28
C ILE A 6 -3.57 2.96 -10.00
N VAL A 7 -4.14 1.76 -10.00
CA VAL A 7 -4.01 0.81 -8.89
C VAL A 7 -2.79 -0.07 -9.13
N ILE A 8 -1.81 -0.02 -8.21
CA ILE A 8 -0.63 -0.88 -8.24
C ILE A 8 -0.77 -1.94 -7.14
N LEU A 9 -0.78 -3.21 -7.52
CA LEU A 9 -0.92 -4.35 -6.60
C LEU A 9 0.45 -4.97 -6.27
N ALA A 10 1.34 -4.19 -5.65
CA ALA A 10 2.64 -4.68 -5.19
C ALA A 10 2.58 -5.10 -3.71
N GLU A 11 3.30 -6.16 -3.34
CA GLU A 11 3.40 -6.62 -1.94
C GLU A 11 4.08 -5.57 -1.04
N TYR A 12 5.07 -4.88 -1.59
CA TYR A 12 5.76 -3.76 -0.96
C TYR A 12 6.02 -2.67 -1.99
N MET A 13 6.06 -1.43 -1.50
CA MET A 13 6.40 -0.24 -2.28
C MET A 13 7.46 0.56 -1.54
N ALA A 14 8.30 1.24 -2.30
CA ALA A 14 9.27 2.18 -1.76
C ALA A 14 9.34 3.41 -2.69
N TRP A 15 9.45 4.59 -2.10
CA TRP A 15 9.59 5.86 -2.80
C TRP A 15 10.87 6.56 -2.39
N GLY A 16 11.37 7.45 -3.27
CA GLY A 16 12.59 8.22 -3.04
C GLY A 16 13.86 7.60 -3.66
N SER A 17 14.99 8.26 -3.42
CA SER A 17 16.28 7.96 -4.06
C SER A 17 16.85 6.57 -3.75
N GLY A 18 16.53 5.99 -2.59
CA GLY A 18 16.93 4.64 -2.18
C GLY A 18 15.92 3.53 -2.48
N SER A 19 14.82 3.83 -3.18
CA SER A 19 13.69 2.90 -3.40
C SER A 19 14.10 1.58 -4.03
N HIS A 20 14.91 1.63 -5.10
CA HIS A 20 15.39 0.45 -5.80
C HIS A 20 16.23 -0.49 -4.91
N LEU A 21 17.06 0.07 -4.02
CA LEU A 21 17.85 -0.70 -3.04
C LEU A 21 16.95 -1.36 -1.98
N ALA A 22 15.98 -0.60 -1.46
CA ALA A 22 15.03 -1.12 -0.47
C ALA A 22 14.13 -2.22 -1.07
N ILE A 23 13.62 -2.02 -2.29
CA ILE A 23 12.86 -3.03 -3.04
C ILE A 23 13.71 -4.28 -3.26
N GLY A 24 14.96 -4.12 -3.72
CA GLY A 24 15.87 -5.25 -3.92
C GLY A 24 16.12 -6.04 -2.63
N ALA A 25 16.36 -5.35 -1.52
CA ALA A 25 16.54 -6.00 -0.22
C ALA A 25 15.27 -6.75 0.25
N MET A 26 14.08 -6.16 0.07
CA MET A 26 12.81 -6.82 0.39
C MET A 26 12.54 -8.03 -0.52
N SER A 27 12.87 -7.94 -1.81
CA SER A 27 12.81 -9.07 -2.74
C SER A 27 13.73 -10.24 -2.35
N MET A 28 14.79 -9.97 -1.59
CA MET A 28 15.68 -10.99 -1.00
C MET A 28 15.20 -11.50 0.37
N GLY A 29 13.99 -11.13 0.81
CA GLY A 29 13.41 -11.56 2.08
C GLY A 29 13.75 -10.68 3.28
N SER A 30 14.32 -9.49 3.08
CA SER A 30 14.55 -8.55 4.18
C SER A 30 13.24 -7.90 4.64
N GLY A 31 13.08 -7.74 5.96
CA GLY A 31 12.03 -6.88 6.51
C GLY A 31 12.27 -5.39 6.23
N ALA A 32 11.22 -4.58 6.33
CA ALA A 32 11.24 -3.15 5.96
C ALA A 32 12.38 -2.34 6.61
N ILE A 33 12.62 -2.52 7.92
CA ILE A 33 13.68 -1.79 8.63
C ILE A 33 15.06 -2.17 8.09
N ALA A 34 15.32 -3.46 7.85
CA ALA A 34 16.58 -3.93 7.31
C ALA A 34 16.80 -3.43 5.87
N ALA A 35 15.74 -3.42 5.06
CA ALA A 35 15.78 -2.90 3.69
C ALA A 35 16.12 -1.39 3.64
N VAL A 36 15.55 -0.58 4.54
CA VAL A 36 15.91 0.85 4.64
C VAL A 36 17.37 1.02 5.06
N ARG A 37 17.88 0.19 5.99
CA ARG A 37 19.30 0.22 6.38
C ARG A 37 20.24 -0.14 5.22
N VAL A 38 19.84 -1.05 4.33
CA VAL A 38 20.59 -1.31 3.09
C VAL A 38 20.63 -0.05 2.23
N ALA A 39 19.50 0.63 2.02
CA ALA A 39 19.47 1.89 1.27
C ALA A 39 20.37 2.97 1.91
N MET A 40 20.34 3.12 3.24
CA MET A 40 21.21 4.06 3.98
C MET A 40 22.71 3.73 3.84
N ARG A 41 23.06 2.44 3.75
CA ARG A 41 24.47 2.02 3.59
C ARG A 41 25.00 2.32 2.19
N HIS A 42 24.15 2.22 1.17
CA HIS A 42 24.58 2.24 -0.23
C HIS A 42 24.21 3.51 -1.01
N SER A 43 23.31 4.35 -0.49
CA SER A 43 22.94 5.63 -1.10
C SER A 43 23.36 6.80 -0.20
N PRO A 44 24.16 7.77 -0.70
CA PRO A 44 24.53 8.95 0.07
C PRO A 44 23.33 9.89 0.34
N TYR A 45 22.20 9.66 -0.32
CA TYR A 45 20.96 10.41 -0.16
C TYR A 45 20.00 9.79 0.85
N CYS A 46 20.40 8.71 1.55
CA CYS A 46 19.59 8.02 2.54
C CYS A 46 20.35 7.97 3.87
N GLY A 47 19.75 8.44 4.96
CA GLY A 47 20.45 8.56 6.25
C GLY A 47 19.56 8.99 7.41
N TYR A 48 20.16 9.49 8.48
CA TYR A 48 19.52 10.09 9.67
C TYR A 48 18.66 9.18 10.55
N GLY A 49 18.59 7.88 10.26
CA GLY A 49 17.89 6.90 11.09
C GLY A 49 16.68 6.30 10.40
N VAL A 50 15.89 5.52 11.15
CA VAL A 50 14.68 4.88 10.65
C VAL A 50 13.59 5.02 11.70
N ASP A 51 12.58 5.84 11.38
CA ASP A 51 11.31 5.84 12.09
C ASP A 51 10.43 4.73 11.52
N HIS A 52 9.81 3.95 12.39
CA HIS A 52 8.98 2.82 12.00
C HIS A 52 7.60 2.91 12.65
N TYR A 53 6.58 2.89 11.80
CA TYR A 53 5.19 2.87 12.20
C TYR A 53 4.59 1.52 11.85
N ARG A 54 3.91 0.90 12.80
CA ARG A 54 3.06 -0.25 12.53
C ARG A 54 1.65 0.26 12.32
N ARG A 55 0.97 -0.22 11.27
CA ARG A 55 -0.47 0.00 11.13
C ARG A 55 -1.17 -0.60 12.35
N VAL A 56 -1.77 0.24 13.16
CA VAL A 56 -2.75 -0.19 14.15
C VAL A 56 -4.06 -0.45 13.40
N LYS A 57 -4.71 -1.58 13.68
CA LYS A 57 -6.08 -1.78 13.19
C LYS A 57 -6.93 -0.69 13.83
N GLU A 58 -7.58 0.13 13.01
CA GLU A 58 -8.62 1.03 13.51
C GLU A 58 -9.67 0.19 14.25
N SER A 59 -9.81 0.39 15.56
CA SER A 59 -11.12 0.21 16.18
C SER A 59 -12.00 1.28 15.57
N LYS A 60 -12.97 0.88 14.73
CA LYS A 60 -13.91 1.80 14.06
C LYS A 60 -14.38 2.85 15.07
N PRO A 61 -14.08 4.16 14.92
CA PRO A 61 -14.91 5.16 15.56
C PRO A 61 -16.28 5.06 14.89
N GLU A 62 -17.34 4.89 15.68
CA GLU A 62 -18.71 4.92 15.16
C GLU A 62 -18.88 6.22 14.36
N GLY A 63 -19.01 6.12 13.03
CA GLY A 63 -19.40 7.25 12.17
C GLY A 63 -18.37 7.86 11.22
N VAL A 64 -17.18 7.29 11.00
CA VAL A 64 -16.25 7.81 9.95
C VAL A 64 -16.09 6.82 8.80
N PHE A 65 -16.76 7.09 7.67
CA PHE A 65 -16.48 6.43 6.39
C PHE A 65 -15.29 7.11 5.71
N LEU A 66 -14.06 6.66 5.99
CA LEU A 66 -12.92 6.91 5.10
C LEU A 66 -12.81 5.72 4.14
N GLY A 67 -12.89 6.01 2.84
CA GLY A 67 -13.03 5.07 1.73
C GLY A 67 -11.86 4.11 1.50
N ILE A 68 -11.55 3.25 2.46
CA ILE A 68 -10.78 2.03 2.24
C ILE A 68 -11.80 0.91 2.19
N LEU A 69 -12.35 0.66 1.00
CA LEU A 69 -13.17 -0.50 0.74
C LEU A 69 -12.39 -1.75 1.14
N ASP A 70 -12.91 -2.47 2.13
CA ASP A 70 -12.44 -3.79 2.49
C ASP A 70 -12.47 -4.67 1.23
N ARG A 71 -11.42 -5.45 1.00
CA ARG A 71 -11.23 -6.23 -0.23
C ARG A 71 -12.39 -7.21 -0.45
N GLN A 72 -13.09 -7.59 0.64
CA GLN A 72 -14.28 -8.43 0.59
C GLN A 72 -15.57 -7.67 0.22
N GLU A 73 -15.67 -6.36 0.47
CA GLU A 73 -16.82 -5.53 0.06
C GLU A 73 -16.74 -5.12 -1.40
N ALA A 74 -15.56 -4.77 -1.91
CA ALA A 74 -15.36 -4.37 -3.31
C ALA A 74 -15.71 -5.48 -4.32
N LEU A 75 -15.64 -6.74 -3.90
CA LEU A 75 -16.03 -7.90 -4.72
C LEU A 75 -17.55 -8.18 -4.70
N ARG A 76 -18.29 -7.68 -3.69
CA ARG A 76 -19.74 -7.85 -3.60
C ARG A 76 -20.51 -6.80 -4.41
N THR A 77 -19.95 -5.61 -4.60
CA THR A 77 -20.60 -4.52 -5.36
C THR A 77 -20.53 -4.67 -6.89
N ARG A 78 -19.89 -5.73 -7.41
CA ARG A 78 -19.87 -6.04 -8.86
C ARG A 78 -20.93 -7.04 -9.33
N VAL A 79 -21.85 -7.45 -8.47
CA VAL A 79 -23.01 -8.25 -8.87
C VAL A 79 -24.28 -7.66 -8.25
N GLN A 80 -24.90 -6.74 -8.98
CA GLN A 80 -26.35 -6.57 -8.95
C GLN A 80 -26.83 -6.85 -10.38
N PRO A 81 -27.52 -7.98 -10.63
CA PRO A 81 -28.17 -8.23 -11.90
C PRO A 81 -29.50 -7.47 -11.89
N GLU A 82 -29.49 -6.23 -12.36
CA GLU A 82 -30.74 -5.50 -12.64
C GLU A 82 -31.39 -5.84 -13.99
N ASP A 83 -30.93 -6.88 -14.70
CA ASP A 83 -31.62 -7.42 -15.88
C ASP A 83 -32.48 -8.67 -15.56
N ALA A 84 -33.19 -8.65 -14.44
CA ALA A 84 -34.20 -9.67 -14.14
C ALA A 84 -35.48 -9.02 -13.61
N THR A 85 -36.21 -8.36 -14.54
CA THR A 85 -37.68 -8.28 -14.75
C THR A 85 -37.99 -6.90 -15.36
N ASP A 86 -38.65 -6.77 -16.51
CA ASP A 86 -40.10 -6.95 -16.68
C ASP A 86 -40.50 -7.17 -18.16
N ALA A 87 -41.22 -8.26 -18.44
CA ALA A 87 -42.38 -8.42 -19.35
C ALA A 87 -42.60 -9.90 -19.73
#